data_AF-K6ZKF9-F1
#
_entry.id   AF-K6ZKF9-F1
#
_cell.length_a   1.000
_cell.length_b   1.000
_cell.length_c   1.000
_cell.angle_alpha   90.00
_cell.angle_beta   90.00
_cell.angle_gamma   90.00
#
_symmetry.space_group_name_H-M   'P 1'
#
loop_
_entity.id
_entity.type
_entity.pdbx_description
1 polymer ?
#
loop_
_entity_poly.entity_id
_entity_poly.type
_entity_poly.pdbx_seq_one_letter_code
_entity_poly.pdbx_strand_id
1 'polypeptide(L)'
;MKNNKITIFGWKALSIALMSLLAFTSGAQSDALSDEAFIQKNKLRERATEVLFWTQDERAVGFKNIGVIAPTRVVAKAKNAKPMSFNDIGLADVTYEVEGIKYGIQDFIKLPSAIGLVVLKDGQLVYENYTEGNDHNTRWISFSVTKSVSSLLIGAAIKDGYIEGVDDLVVDYLPQFKGSAYEGVSIKNVLNMNSGVQWNEDYSDPKSDVSIAGGANGITLVNYMKALPRAHKPGTVFNYNTAESNLIGELLRSAIGNNASTYLQDKIWQPYAMESDALWLLDRPNGVETGGCCLLATLRDFSRIGQFALEQLASPKDSPLAVNWMQNSVVPSATYPGYGYQWWLNSDNNNFQARGIFGQSILVMPDLGLIIAKHGNTPRASGPSVFKMHSDALNMAIAKRFN
;
A
#
# COMPACT_ATOMS: atom_id res chain seq x y z
N MET A 1 7.41 43.86 -75.91
CA MET A 1 8.64 43.70 -76.69
C MET A 1 9.84 43.74 -75.74
N LYS A 2 10.69 42.71 -75.80
CA LYS A 2 12.15 42.66 -75.48
C LYS A 2 12.58 43.18 -74.08
N ASN A 3 13.46 42.54 -73.33
CA ASN A 3 14.21 41.29 -73.40
C ASN A 3 15.04 41.20 -72.11
N ASN A 4 15.49 39.98 -71.79
CA ASN A 4 16.77 39.61 -71.18
C ASN A 4 16.96 39.50 -69.65
N LYS A 5 17.11 38.20 -69.28
CA LYS A 5 18.32 37.54 -68.75
C LYS A 5 18.91 38.00 -67.40
N ILE A 6 18.61 37.18 -66.39
CA ILE A 6 19.52 36.36 -65.56
C ILE A 6 20.93 36.92 -65.33
N THR A 7 21.27 37.10 -64.06
CA THR A 7 22.63 36.90 -63.55
C THR A 7 22.56 36.14 -62.23
N ILE A 8 23.32 35.04 -62.17
CA ILE A 8 23.50 34.16 -61.01
C ILE A 8 24.68 34.73 -60.21
N PHE A 9 24.52 34.91 -58.90
CA PHE A 9 25.63 34.90 -57.94
C PHE A 9 25.21 34.15 -56.69
N GLY A 10 25.99 33.12 -56.35
CA GLY A 10 25.66 32.11 -55.35
C GLY A 10 25.90 32.56 -53.92
N TRP A 11 25.12 31.98 -53.01
CA TRP A 11 25.36 32.01 -51.58
C TRP A 11 25.39 30.56 -51.05
N LYS A 12 26.54 30.20 -50.48
CA LYS A 12 26.71 29.01 -49.65
C LYS A 12 26.11 29.28 -48.26
N ALA A 13 25.55 28.21 -47.69
CA ALA A 13 25.38 27.93 -46.26
C ALA A 13 24.48 28.86 -45.43
N LEU A 14 23.35 28.31 -44.98
CA LEU A 14 23.02 28.26 -43.56
C LEU A 14 22.19 27.00 -43.28
N SER A 15 22.76 26.09 -42.51
CA SER A 15 22.11 24.88 -42.01
C SER A 15 21.66 25.11 -40.57
N ILE A 16 20.57 24.42 -40.19
CA ILE A 16 20.19 24.00 -38.83
C ILE A 16 19.58 25.09 -37.93
N ALA A 17 18.28 24.92 -37.63
CA ALA A 17 17.81 24.65 -36.26
C ALA A 17 16.27 24.59 -36.24
N LEU A 18 15.69 23.39 -36.29
CA LEU A 18 14.37 23.11 -35.69
C LEU A 18 14.20 21.59 -35.51
N MET A 19 14.98 21.01 -34.59
CA MET A 19 14.75 19.66 -34.05
C MET A 19 15.21 19.65 -32.60
N SER A 20 14.36 20.10 -31.69
CA SER A 20 14.56 19.89 -30.26
C SER A 20 13.27 20.15 -29.49
N LEU A 21 12.24 19.34 -29.73
CA LEU A 21 11.10 19.16 -28.82
C LEU A 21 10.26 17.99 -29.35
N LEU A 22 10.65 16.74 -29.04
CA LEU A 22 9.80 15.53 -29.17
C LEU A 22 10.40 14.24 -28.56
N ALA A 23 11.62 14.27 -28.01
CA ALA A 23 12.30 13.04 -27.57
C ALA A 23 11.96 12.55 -26.15
N PHE A 24 11.14 13.26 -25.36
CA PHE A 24 10.83 12.86 -23.98
C PHE A 24 9.46 12.19 -23.78
N THR A 25 8.64 12.06 -24.83
CA THR A 25 7.33 11.38 -24.74
C THR A 25 7.32 9.99 -25.37
N SER A 26 8.34 9.59 -26.12
CA SER A 26 8.31 8.34 -26.90
C SER A 26 8.50 7.08 -26.04
N GLY A 27 9.35 7.12 -25.00
CA GLY A 27 9.67 5.95 -24.17
C GLY A 27 8.52 5.52 -23.25
N ALA A 28 7.98 6.44 -22.45
CA ALA A 28 6.84 6.14 -21.58
C ALA A 28 5.59 5.71 -22.37
N GLN A 29 5.39 6.27 -23.56
CA GLN A 29 4.29 5.89 -24.44
C GLN A 29 4.54 4.52 -25.10
N SER A 30 5.77 4.18 -25.49
CA SER A 30 6.10 2.85 -26.01
C SER A 30 5.97 1.76 -24.95
N ASP A 31 6.39 2.04 -23.72
CA ASP A 31 6.30 1.10 -22.61
C ASP A 31 4.84 0.86 -22.20
N ALA A 32 4.02 1.92 -22.14
CA ALA A 32 2.58 1.79 -21.90
C ALA A 32 1.85 1.00 -23.00
N LEU A 33 2.22 1.20 -24.28
CA LEU A 33 1.69 0.41 -25.40
C LEU A 33 2.11 -1.07 -25.29
N SER A 34 3.30 -1.34 -24.75
CA SER A 34 3.78 -2.71 -24.52
C SER A 34 3.09 -3.39 -23.33
N ASP A 35 2.85 -2.67 -22.24
CA ASP A 35 2.12 -3.16 -21.06
C ASP A 35 0.66 -3.49 -21.42
N GLU A 36 -0.02 -2.62 -22.18
CA GLU A 36 -1.40 -2.85 -22.63
C GLU A 36 -1.51 -4.11 -23.50
N ALA A 37 -0.58 -4.28 -24.45
CA ALA A 37 -0.51 -5.48 -25.28
C ALA A 37 -0.25 -6.75 -24.44
N PHE A 38 0.60 -6.65 -23.41
CA PHE A 38 0.85 -7.75 -22.47
C PHE A 38 -0.39 -8.10 -21.65
N ILE A 39 -1.08 -7.09 -21.10
CA ILE A 39 -2.32 -7.24 -20.33
C ILE A 39 -3.38 -7.96 -21.17
N GLN A 40 -3.56 -7.55 -22.43
CA GLN A 40 -4.51 -8.15 -23.36
C GLN A 40 -4.12 -9.60 -23.69
N LYS A 41 -2.84 -9.86 -24.03
CA LYS A 41 -2.35 -11.19 -24.38
C LYS A 41 -2.55 -12.21 -23.26
N ASN A 42 -2.33 -11.80 -22.02
CA ASN A 42 -2.42 -12.67 -20.83
C ASN A 42 -3.80 -12.63 -20.15
N LYS A 43 -4.75 -11.87 -20.70
CA LYS A 43 -6.13 -11.76 -20.20
C LYS A 43 -6.22 -11.32 -18.73
N LEU A 44 -5.37 -10.36 -18.33
CA LEU A 44 -5.30 -9.95 -16.93
C LEU A 44 -6.56 -9.20 -16.47
N ARG A 45 -7.31 -8.58 -17.40
CA ARG A 45 -8.60 -7.94 -17.10
C ARG A 45 -9.68 -8.96 -16.75
N GLU A 46 -9.80 -10.00 -17.55
CA GLU A 46 -10.77 -11.07 -17.35
C GLU A 46 -10.50 -11.86 -16.07
N ARG A 47 -9.24 -11.85 -15.62
CA ARG A 47 -8.75 -12.61 -14.45
C ARG A 47 -8.26 -11.69 -13.33
N ALA A 48 -8.83 -10.48 -13.22
CA ALA A 48 -8.43 -9.47 -12.23
C ALA A 48 -8.57 -9.97 -10.77
N THR A 49 -9.52 -10.87 -10.51
CA THR A 49 -9.73 -11.48 -9.19
C THR A 49 -8.76 -12.62 -8.88
N GLU A 50 -7.98 -13.09 -9.85
CA GLU A 50 -7.02 -14.19 -9.71
C GLU A 50 -5.59 -13.71 -9.42
N VAL A 51 -5.44 -12.47 -8.94
CA VAL A 51 -4.14 -11.81 -8.72
C VAL A 51 -3.15 -12.64 -7.87
N LEU A 52 -3.66 -13.51 -6.99
CA LEU A 52 -2.87 -14.44 -6.19
C LEU A 52 -2.13 -15.49 -7.02
N PHE A 53 -2.69 -15.85 -8.18
CA PHE A 53 -2.23 -16.94 -9.05
C PHE A 53 -1.53 -16.45 -10.31
N TRP A 54 -1.41 -15.14 -10.51
CA TRP A 54 -0.59 -14.58 -11.57
C TRP A 54 0.88 -14.96 -11.37
N THR A 55 1.55 -15.29 -12.47
CA THR A 55 2.99 -15.48 -12.53
C THR A 55 3.73 -14.21 -12.12
N GLN A 56 5.01 -14.33 -11.77
CA GLN A 56 5.81 -13.17 -11.37
C GLN A 56 5.88 -12.11 -12.48
N ASP A 57 5.99 -12.53 -13.74
CA ASP A 57 6.01 -11.65 -14.92
C ASP A 57 4.66 -10.95 -15.13
N GLU A 58 3.56 -11.68 -15.00
CA GLU A 58 2.22 -11.10 -15.06
C GLU A 58 2.01 -10.06 -13.96
N ARG A 59 2.56 -10.30 -12.76
CA ARG A 59 2.51 -9.34 -11.65
C ARG A 59 3.41 -8.13 -11.85
N ALA A 60 4.58 -8.29 -12.46
CA ALA A 60 5.50 -7.19 -12.76
C ALA A 60 4.82 -6.12 -13.64
N VAL A 61 3.99 -6.56 -14.59
CA VAL A 61 3.16 -5.66 -15.43
C VAL A 61 1.86 -5.30 -14.72
N GLY A 62 1.15 -6.28 -14.16
CA GLY A 62 -0.20 -6.09 -13.64
C GLY A 62 -0.29 -5.22 -12.40
N PHE A 63 0.65 -5.33 -11.46
CA PHE A 63 0.60 -4.63 -10.17
C PHE A 63 0.73 -3.12 -10.28
N LYS A 64 1.50 -2.62 -11.25
CA LYS A 64 1.57 -1.18 -11.59
C LYS A 64 0.37 -0.70 -12.41
N ASN A 65 -0.39 -1.61 -13.01
CA ASN A 65 -1.48 -1.32 -13.96
C ASN A 65 -2.88 -1.69 -13.45
N ILE A 66 -3.08 -1.94 -12.15
CA ILE A 66 -4.40 -2.31 -11.61
C ILE A 66 -5.47 -1.27 -11.92
N GLY A 67 -5.13 0.03 -11.98
CA GLY A 67 -6.07 1.09 -12.35
C GLY A 67 -6.69 0.97 -13.74
N VAL A 68 -6.04 0.19 -14.63
CA VAL A 68 -6.49 -0.12 -15.99
C VAL A 68 -7.13 -1.52 -16.07
N ILE A 69 -6.79 -2.39 -15.11
CA ILE A 69 -7.25 -3.78 -15.05
C ILE A 69 -8.56 -3.94 -14.27
N ALA A 70 -8.76 -3.13 -13.23
CA ALA A 70 -9.86 -3.24 -12.30
C ALA A 70 -10.45 -1.85 -11.97
N PRO A 71 -11.73 -1.78 -11.54
CA PRO A 71 -12.34 -0.51 -11.19
C PRO A 71 -11.63 0.10 -9.98
N THR A 72 -11.25 1.37 -10.10
CA THR A 72 -10.60 2.13 -9.02
C THR A 72 -11.23 3.51 -8.88
N ARG A 73 -11.01 4.14 -7.72
CA ARG A 73 -11.34 5.54 -7.47
C ARG A 73 -10.08 6.31 -7.11
N VAL A 74 -9.96 7.53 -7.65
CA VAL A 74 -8.82 8.40 -7.39
C VAL A 74 -8.92 9.00 -5.99
N VAL A 75 -7.79 9.01 -5.28
CA VAL A 75 -7.52 9.85 -4.12
C VAL A 75 -6.57 10.94 -4.63
N ALA A 76 -7.08 12.15 -4.84
CA ALA A 76 -6.32 13.17 -5.54
C ALA A 76 -5.14 13.65 -4.71
N LYS A 77 -3.99 13.85 -5.37
CA LYS A 77 -2.79 14.47 -4.79
C LYS A 77 -3.12 15.79 -4.13
N ALA A 78 -2.32 16.15 -3.13
CA ALA A 78 -2.53 17.39 -2.42
C ALA A 78 -2.40 18.61 -3.34
N LYS A 79 -3.29 19.61 -3.18
CA LYS A 79 -3.18 20.89 -3.92
C LYS A 79 -1.88 21.63 -3.59
N ASN A 80 -1.39 21.44 -2.37
CA ASN A 80 -0.11 21.92 -1.84
C ASN A 80 0.93 20.80 -1.74
N ALA A 81 0.86 19.81 -2.64
CA ALA A 81 1.81 18.70 -2.70
C ALA A 81 3.26 19.19 -2.53
N LYS A 82 4.00 18.55 -1.62
CA LYS A 82 5.38 18.92 -1.29
C LYS A 82 6.32 17.84 -1.80
N PRO A 83 7.01 18.04 -2.94
CA PRO A 83 7.94 17.05 -3.46
C PRO A 83 9.04 16.68 -2.46
N MET A 84 9.38 15.40 -2.34
CA MET A 84 10.58 15.02 -1.58
C MET A 84 11.82 15.40 -2.37
N SER A 85 12.74 16.12 -1.73
CA SER A 85 14.08 16.34 -2.25
C SER A 85 14.99 15.25 -1.72
N PHE A 86 15.71 14.59 -2.63
CA PHE A 86 16.69 13.56 -2.27
C PHE A 86 17.90 14.21 -1.57
N ASN A 87 18.25 13.68 -0.40
CA ASN A 87 19.41 14.06 0.39
C ASN A 87 20.33 12.86 0.54
N ASP A 88 21.32 12.73 -0.36
CA ASP A 88 22.26 11.62 -0.30
C ASP A 88 23.20 11.75 0.91
N ILE A 89 23.07 10.83 1.85
CA ILE A 89 23.92 10.71 3.04
C ILE A 89 24.82 9.46 3.00
N GLY A 90 25.00 8.87 1.82
CA GLY A 90 25.87 7.71 1.61
C GLY A 90 25.26 6.39 2.08
N LEU A 91 23.92 6.24 2.03
CA LEU A 91 23.29 4.95 2.34
C LEU A 91 23.63 3.86 1.31
N ALA A 92 24.04 4.23 0.09
CA ALA A 92 24.46 3.28 -0.94
C ALA A 92 25.64 2.39 -0.50
N ASP A 93 26.46 2.84 0.45
CA ASP A 93 27.62 2.12 0.99
C ASP A 93 27.25 1.11 2.09
N VAL A 94 25.98 1.06 2.53
CA VAL A 94 25.55 0.10 3.54
C VAL A 94 25.66 -1.31 2.99
N THR A 95 26.31 -2.15 3.77
CA THR A 95 26.45 -3.58 3.50
C THR A 95 25.75 -4.40 4.57
N TYR A 96 25.18 -5.52 4.17
CA TYR A 96 24.52 -6.49 5.04
C TYR A 96 25.03 -7.90 4.74
N GLU A 97 24.71 -8.86 5.60
CA GLU A 97 25.13 -10.25 5.45
C GLU A 97 23.91 -11.18 5.45
N VAL A 98 23.91 -12.15 4.54
CA VAL A 98 22.95 -13.26 4.51
C VAL A 98 23.76 -14.53 4.30
N GLU A 99 23.56 -15.52 5.17
CA GLU A 99 24.23 -16.83 5.08
C GLU A 99 25.78 -16.74 4.95
N GLY A 100 26.41 -15.78 5.65
CA GLY A 100 27.87 -15.59 5.61
C GLY A 100 28.38 -14.82 4.39
N ILE A 101 27.50 -14.39 3.47
CA ILE A 101 27.86 -13.64 2.27
C ILE A 101 27.51 -12.17 2.46
N LYS A 102 28.49 -11.29 2.19
CA LYS A 102 28.33 -9.84 2.27
C LYS A 102 27.72 -9.29 0.97
N TYR A 103 26.70 -8.45 1.12
CA TYR A 103 25.96 -7.79 0.05
C TYR A 103 25.90 -6.27 0.29
N GLY A 104 25.77 -5.47 -0.76
CA GLY A 104 25.43 -4.05 -0.69
C GLY A 104 23.95 -3.80 -0.95
N ILE A 105 23.46 -2.57 -0.68
CA ILE A 105 22.07 -2.19 -1.02
C ILE A 105 21.78 -2.42 -2.51
N GLN A 106 22.75 -2.17 -3.39
CA GLN A 106 22.59 -2.41 -4.83
C GLN A 106 22.33 -3.89 -5.18
N ASP A 107 22.86 -4.83 -4.39
CA ASP A 107 22.59 -6.25 -4.60
C ASP A 107 21.19 -6.64 -4.14
N PHE A 108 20.65 -5.98 -3.11
CA PHE A 108 19.25 -6.15 -2.73
C PHE A 108 18.30 -5.71 -3.86
N ILE A 109 18.57 -4.55 -4.47
CA ILE A 109 17.76 -4.02 -5.56
C ILE A 109 17.78 -4.94 -6.78
N LYS A 110 18.89 -5.65 -7.03
CA LYS A 110 18.99 -6.62 -8.14
C LYS A 110 18.24 -7.94 -7.90
N LEU A 111 17.66 -8.15 -6.72
CA LEU A 111 16.86 -9.36 -6.48
C LEU A 111 15.63 -9.34 -7.40
N PRO A 112 15.25 -10.45 -8.05
CA PRO A 112 14.11 -10.50 -8.97
C PRO A 112 12.77 -10.05 -8.36
N SER A 113 12.66 -10.06 -7.03
CA SER A 113 11.45 -9.66 -6.30
C SER A 113 11.50 -8.23 -5.76
N ALA A 114 12.62 -7.52 -5.87
CA ALA A 114 12.75 -6.15 -5.41
C ALA A 114 12.30 -5.19 -6.50
N ILE A 115 11.20 -4.47 -6.25
CA ILE A 115 10.61 -3.52 -7.21
C ILE A 115 11.02 -2.07 -6.88
N GLY A 116 11.09 -1.76 -5.59
CA GLY A 116 11.60 -0.48 -5.15
C GLY A 116 11.90 -0.45 -3.65
N LEU A 117 12.79 0.46 -3.28
CA LEU A 117 13.19 0.76 -1.92
C LEU A 117 13.23 2.27 -1.74
N VAL A 118 12.56 2.77 -0.71
CA VAL A 118 12.65 4.16 -0.24
C VAL A 118 13.01 4.16 1.23
N VAL A 119 13.95 5.01 1.63
CA VAL A 119 14.33 5.22 3.04
C VAL A 119 14.16 6.70 3.37
N LEU A 120 13.40 6.97 4.45
CA LEU A 120 13.33 8.30 5.05
C LEU A 120 14.06 8.32 6.39
N LYS A 121 14.83 9.37 6.65
CA LYS A 121 15.41 9.68 7.96
C LYS A 121 14.97 11.07 8.38
N ASP A 122 14.31 11.18 9.53
CA ASP A 122 13.77 12.42 10.08
C ASP A 122 12.91 13.19 9.04
N GLY A 123 12.07 12.47 8.31
CA GLY A 123 11.21 13.01 7.25
C GLY A 123 11.94 13.39 5.95
N GLN A 124 13.25 13.15 5.83
CA GLN A 124 14.02 13.41 4.61
C GLN A 124 14.25 12.15 3.80
N LEU A 125 14.10 12.23 2.47
CA LEU A 125 14.40 11.16 1.54
C LEU A 125 15.92 10.96 1.43
N VAL A 126 16.42 9.84 1.96
CA VAL A 126 17.87 9.56 2.06
C VAL A 126 18.35 8.40 1.19
N TYR A 127 17.42 7.62 0.65
CA TYR A 127 17.70 6.61 -0.37
C TYR A 127 16.43 6.33 -1.18
N GLU A 128 16.55 6.23 -2.50
CA GLU A 128 15.52 5.64 -3.35
C GLU A 128 16.16 4.86 -4.51
N ASN A 129 15.56 3.73 -4.87
CA ASN A 129 15.93 2.97 -6.07
C ASN A 129 14.74 2.10 -6.52
N TYR A 130 14.62 1.90 -7.83
CA TYR A 130 13.50 1.24 -8.50
C TYR A 130 14.02 0.32 -9.61
N THR A 131 13.28 -0.73 -9.94
CA THR A 131 13.65 -1.73 -10.97
C THR A 131 12.53 -1.94 -11.97
N GLU A 132 12.72 -2.79 -12.98
CA GLU A 132 11.65 -3.25 -13.88
C GLU A 132 10.89 -2.11 -14.59
N GLY A 133 11.61 -1.03 -14.92
CA GLY A 133 11.05 0.17 -15.54
C GLY A 133 10.15 1.01 -14.63
N ASN A 134 10.11 0.72 -13.32
CA ASN A 134 9.42 1.54 -12.33
C ASN A 134 10.27 2.75 -11.94
N ASP A 135 9.60 3.80 -11.49
CA ASP A 135 10.20 5.06 -11.04
C ASP A 135 9.42 5.66 -9.85
N HIS A 136 9.79 6.87 -9.44
CA HIS A 136 9.14 7.59 -8.35
C HIS A 136 7.66 7.97 -8.62
N ASN A 137 7.21 7.92 -9.89
CA ASN A 137 5.83 8.19 -10.29
C ASN A 137 4.99 6.91 -10.39
N THR A 138 5.63 5.75 -10.32
CA THR A 138 4.96 4.47 -10.48
C THR A 138 4.12 4.15 -9.25
N ARG A 139 2.82 3.96 -9.47
CA ARG A 139 1.88 3.47 -8.46
C ARG A 139 1.92 1.96 -8.44
N TRP A 140 1.90 1.38 -7.26
CA TRP A 140 1.94 -0.08 -7.07
C TRP A 140 0.87 -0.52 -6.08
N ILE A 141 0.28 -1.67 -6.32
CA ILE A 141 -0.67 -2.30 -5.40
C ILE A 141 -0.01 -2.73 -4.10
N SER A 142 -0.59 -2.28 -2.98
CA SER A 142 0.01 -2.42 -1.65
C SER A 142 -0.45 -3.66 -0.87
N PHE A 143 -1.49 -4.32 -1.38
CA PHE A 143 -2.21 -5.38 -0.68
C PHE A 143 -2.60 -4.96 0.75
N SER A 144 -2.23 -5.78 1.72
CA SER A 144 -2.58 -5.63 3.14
C SER A 144 -1.95 -4.41 3.82
N VAL A 145 -1.05 -3.65 3.18
CA VAL A 145 -0.67 -2.31 3.68
C VAL A 145 -1.90 -1.39 3.79
N THR A 146 -2.91 -1.60 2.93
CA THR A 146 -4.21 -0.91 2.98
C THR A 146 -4.89 -1.04 4.35
N LYS A 147 -4.69 -2.16 5.07
CA LYS A 147 -5.30 -2.41 6.38
C LYS A 147 -4.87 -1.35 7.40
N SER A 148 -3.60 -0.99 7.40
CA SER A 148 -3.04 0.03 8.28
C SER A 148 -3.59 1.43 7.93
N VAL A 149 -3.84 1.72 6.64
CA VAL A 149 -4.52 2.94 6.22
C VAL A 149 -5.99 2.96 6.69
N SER A 150 -6.72 1.85 6.54
CA SER A 150 -8.09 1.71 7.05
C SER A 150 -8.15 1.91 8.56
N SER A 151 -7.16 1.40 9.32
CA SER A 151 -7.04 1.67 10.76
C SER A 151 -6.87 3.15 11.07
N LEU A 152 -6.00 3.87 10.35
CA LEU A 152 -5.89 5.34 10.50
C LEU A 152 -7.24 6.02 10.26
N LEU A 153 -8.02 5.59 9.26
CA LEU A 153 -9.32 6.19 8.98
C LEU A 153 -10.39 5.85 10.03
N ILE A 154 -10.34 4.70 10.69
CA ILE A 154 -11.18 4.43 11.86
C ILE A 154 -10.82 5.42 12.98
N GLY A 155 -9.53 5.64 13.24
CA GLY A 155 -9.07 6.65 14.20
C GLY A 155 -9.58 8.05 13.87
N ALA A 156 -9.59 8.42 12.59
CA ALA A 156 -10.17 9.68 12.13
C ALA A 156 -11.69 9.73 12.32
N ALA A 157 -12.41 8.66 12.00
CA ALA A 157 -13.87 8.56 12.16
C ALA A 157 -14.29 8.66 13.63
N ILE A 158 -13.48 8.13 14.56
CA ILE A 158 -13.70 8.33 16.00
C ILE A 158 -13.50 9.79 16.40
N LYS A 159 -12.43 10.45 15.90
CA LYS A 159 -12.21 11.89 16.16
C LYS A 159 -13.38 12.75 15.67
N ASP A 160 -13.93 12.42 14.51
CA ASP A 160 -15.03 13.17 13.91
C ASP A 160 -16.40 12.82 14.52
N GLY A 161 -16.47 11.84 15.42
CA GLY A 161 -17.70 11.42 16.10
C GLY A 161 -18.63 10.54 15.25
N TYR A 162 -18.15 10.01 14.12
CA TYR A 162 -18.88 9.01 13.33
C TYR A 162 -18.86 7.63 13.98
N ILE A 163 -17.85 7.37 14.81
CA ILE A 163 -17.73 6.18 15.65
C ILE A 163 -17.50 6.66 17.08
N GLU A 164 -18.26 6.16 18.07
CA GLU A 164 -18.09 6.60 19.47
C GLU A 164 -16.78 6.09 20.05
N GLY A 165 -16.45 4.81 19.82
CA GLY A 165 -15.17 4.25 20.22
C GLY A 165 -14.91 2.85 19.67
N VAL A 166 -13.74 2.31 20.02
CA VAL A 166 -13.36 0.94 19.61
C VAL A 166 -14.15 -0.14 20.32
N ASP A 167 -14.80 0.18 21.45
CA ASP A 167 -15.59 -0.78 22.21
C ASP A 167 -17.03 -0.94 21.68
N ASP A 168 -17.45 -0.06 20.76
CA ASP A 168 -18.72 -0.19 20.04
C ASP A 168 -18.78 -1.52 19.28
N LEU A 169 -19.99 -2.03 19.08
CA LEU A 169 -20.19 -3.30 18.43
C LEU A 169 -20.21 -3.14 16.90
N VAL A 170 -19.64 -4.12 16.20
CA VAL A 170 -19.68 -4.17 14.73
C VAL A 170 -21.12 -4.09 14.21
N VAL A 171 -22.07 -4.72 14.92
CA VAL A 171 -23.48 -4.77 14.53
C VAL A 171 -24.22 -3.44 14.71
N ASP A 172 -23.64 -2.46 15.41
CA ASP A 172 -24.23 -1.12 15.54
C ASP A 172 -24.04 -0.33 14.24
N TYR A 173 -22.91 -0.55 13.56
CA TYR A 173 -22.60 0.07 12.26
C TYR A 173 -22.99 -0.79 11.07
N LEU A 174 -23.08 -2.11 11.26
CA LEU A 174 -23.42 -3.08 10.22
C LEU A 174 -24.56 -4.00 10.72
N PRO A 175 -25.79 -3.48 10.87
CA PRO A 175 -26.92 -4.21 11.47
C PRO A 175 -27.32 -5.49 10.75
N GLN A 176 -26.94 -5.65 9.48
CA GLN A 176 -27.14 -6.86 8.72
C GLN A 176 -26.40 -8.09 9.29
N PHE A 177 -25.42 -7.89 10.18
CA PHE A 177 -24.72 -8.96 10.89
C PHE A 177 -25.40 -9.40 12.20
N LYS A 178 -26.53 -8.80 12.60
CA LYS A 178 -27.33 -9.31 13.73
C LYS A 178 -27.74 -10.77 13.48
N GLY A 179 -27.71 -11.58 14.53
CA GLY A 179 -27.90 -13.03 14.51
C GLY A 179 -26.72 -13.85 13.96
N SER A 180 -25.55 -13.25 13.70
CA SER A 180 -24.34 -13.95 13.24
C SER A 180 -23.24 -14.03 14.31
N ALA A 181 -22.09 -14.61 13.95
CA ALA A 181 -20.90 -14.64 14.80
C ALA A 181 -20.32 -13.26 15.15
N TYR A 182 -20.84 -12.17 14.57
CA TYR A 182 -20.46 -10.80 14.91
C TYR A 182 -21.27 -10.16 16.04
N GLU A 183 -22.35 -10.78 16.52
CA GLU A 183 -23.04 -10.28 17.71
C GLU A 183 -22.08 -10.28 18.91
N GLY A 184 -21.98 -9.15 19.61
CA GLY A 184 -21.05 -8.96 20.72
C GLY A 184 -19.57 -8.85 20.32
N VAL A 185 -19.25 -8.73 19.02
CA VAL A 185 -17.89 -8.41 18.54
C VAL A 185 -17.75 -6.89 18.49
N SER A 186 -16.76 -6.34 19.21
CA SER A 186 -16.43 -4.92 19.13
C SER A 186 -15.51 -4.59 17.95
N ILE A 187 -15.47 -3.32 17.56
CA ILE A 187 -14.51 -2.80 16.57
C ILE A 187 -13.07 -3.14 16.97
N LYS A 188 -12.74 -3.02 18.25
CA LYS A 188 -11.44 -3.39 18.83
C LYS A 188 -11.05 -4.83 18.52
N ASN A 189 -12.02 -5.75 18.59
CA ASN A 189 -11.73 -7.16 18.33
C ASN A 189 -11.38 -7.40 16.85
N VAL A 190 -12.09 -6.76 15.93
CA VAL A 190 -11.80 -6.84 14.49
C VAL A 190 -10.46 -6.17 14.17
N LEU A 191 -10.20 -4.99 14.73
CA LEU A 191 -8.92 -4.28 14.59
C LEU A 191 -7.73 -5.12 15.08
N ASN A 192 -7.92 -5.94 16.11
CA ASN A 192 -6.90 -6.82 16.68
C ASN A 192 -6.91 -8.25 16.11
N MET A 193 -7.72 -8.53 15.08
CA MET A 193 -7.83 -9.85 14.45
C MET A 193 -8.17 -10.95 15.47
N ASN A 194 -9.12 -10.69 16.38
CA ASN A 194 -9.50 -11.64 17.42
C ASN A 194 -11.01 -11.67 17.69
N SER A 195 -11.83 -11.48 16.65
CA SER A 195 -13.31 -11.54 16.74
C SER A 195 -13.87 -12.89 17.19
N GLY A 196 -13.12 -13.97 16.95
CA GLY A 196 -13.56 -15.35 17.17
C GLY A 196 -14.44 -15.92 16.06
N VAL A 197 -14.60 -15.24 14.91
CA VAL A 197 -15.23 -15.80 13.71
C VAL A 197 -14.30 -16.86 13.09
N GLN A 198 -14.86 -17.98 12.64
CA GLN A 198 -14.08 -19.01 11.94
C GLN A 198 -13.50 -18.46 10.64
N TRP A 199 -12.22 -18.70 10.38
CA TRP A 199 -11.57 -18.27 9.15
C TRP A 199 -10.29 -19.05 8.85
N ASN A 200 -10.10 -19.46 7.60
CA ASN A 200 -8.93 -20.12 7.04
C ASN A 200 -8.16 -19.18 6.08
N GLU A 201 -6.99 -18.71 6.52
CA GLU A 201 -6.09 -17.79 5.79
C GLU A 201 -5.01 -18.53 4.97
N ASP A 202 -5.18 -19.81 4.65
CA ASP A 202 -4.21 -20.54 3.81
C ASP A 202 -4.28 -20.10 2.34
N TYR A 203 -3.36 -19.23 1.93
CA TYR A 203 -3.21 -18.74 0.55
C TYR A 203 -2.83 -19.83 -0.47
N SER A 204 -2.43 -21.03 -0.02
CA SER A 204 -2.06 -22.14 -0.90
C SER A 204 -3.22 -23.10 -1.18
N ASP A 205 -4.26 -23.10 -0.33
CA ASP A 205 -5.45 -23.92 -0.50
C ASP A 205 -6.52 -23.15 -1.31
N PRO A 206 -6.91 -23.59 -2.52
CA PRO A 206 -7.96 -22.93 -3.30
C PRO A 206 -9.35 -23.02 -2.66
N LYS A 207 -9.53 -23.86 -1.63
CA LYS A 207 -10.78 -23.99 -0.86
C LYS A 207 -10.77 -23.21 0.45
N SER A 208 -9.67 -22.53 0.79
CA SER A 208 -9.61 -21.70 1.98
C SER A 208 -10.53 -20.48 1.86
N ASP A 209 -10.92 -19.93 3.00
CA ASP A 209 -11.80 -18.77 3.05
C ASP A 209 -11.12 -17.54 2.40
N VAL A 210 -9.80 -17.39 2.54
CA VAL A 210 -9.05 -16.32 1.86
C VAL A 210 -9.04 -16.47 0.34
N SER A 211 -8.98 -17.71 -0.19
CA SER A 211 -9.08 -17.95 -1.63
C SER A 211 -10.48 -17.67 -2.17
N ILE A 212 -11.53 -17.98 -1.39
CA ILE A 212 -12.93 -17.81 -1.81
C ILE A 212 -13.41 -16.36 -1.64
N ALA A 213 -13.07 -15.73 -0.51
CA ALA A 213 -13.65 -14.46 -0.06
C ALA A 213 -12.62 -13.38 0.28
N GLY A 214 -11.31 -13.65 0.20
CA GLY A 214 -10.28 -12.63 0.49
C GLY A 214 -10.35 -11.41 -0.44
N GLY A 215 -10.78 -11.61 -1.69
CA GLY A 215 -11.08 -10.53 -2.65
C GLY A 215 -12.53 -10.02 -2.61
N ALA A 216 -13.40 -10.64 -1.80
CA ALA A 216 -14.81 -10.26 -1.74
C ALA A 216 -14.99 -8.95 -0.96
N ASN A 217 -15.94 -8.14 -1.41
CA ASN A 217 -16.34 -6.87 -0.80
C ASN A 217 -17.86 -6.69 -0.95
N GLY A 218 -18.43 -5.65 -0.33
CA GLY A 218 -19.85 -5.33 -0.42
C GLY A 218 -20.75 -6.49 0.02
N ILE A 219 -21.85 -6.72 -0.71
CA ILE A 219 -22.85 -7.74 -0.40
C ILE A 219 -22.23 -9.15 -0.41
N THR A 220 -21.31 -9.45 -1.32
CA THR A 220 -20.67 -10.77 -1.41
C THR A 220 -19.87 -11.08 -0.15
N LEU A 221 -19.05 -10.12 0.31
CA LEU A 221 -18.32 -10.25 1.57
C LEU A 221 -19.26 -10.42 2.75
N VAL A 222 -20.26 -9.54 2.86
CA VAL A 222 -21.22 -9.56 3.96
C VAL A 222 -21.93 -10.91 4.05
N ASN A 223 -22.44 -11.43 2.94
CA ASN A 223 -23.14 -12.71 2.92
C ASN A 223 -22.22 -13.87 3.33
N TYR A 224 -20.98 -13.86 2.85
CA TYR A 224 -20.00 -14.89 3.19
C TYR A 224 -19.64 -14.84 4.68
N MET A 225 -19.23 -13.68 5.19
CA MET A 225 -18.81 -13.51 6.59
C MET A 225 -19.97 -13.74 7.57
N LYS A 226 -21.20 -13.38 7.18
CA LYS A 226 -22.40 -13.61 8.01
C LYS A 226 -22.71 -15.11 8.17
N ALA A 227 -22.36 -15.93 7.18
CA ALA A 227 -22.60 -17.38 7.20
C ALA A 227 -21.56 -18.17 8.00
N LEU A 228 -20.38 -17.58 8.27
CA LEU A 228 -19.33 -18.24 9.04
C LEU A 228 -19.73 -18.37 10.52
N PRO A 229 -19.51 -19.53 11.15
CA PRO A 229 -19.84 -19.73 12.55
C PRO A 229 -18.82 -19.06 13.47
N ARG A 230 -19.18 -18.92 14.75
CA ARG A 230 -18.26 -18.52 15.80
C ARG A 230 -17.38 -19.72 16.19
N ALA A 231 -16.06 -19.57 16.04
CA ALA A 231 -15.07 -20.55 16.50
C ALA A 231 -14.61 -20.31 17.94
N HIS A 232 -14.50 -19.04 18.36
CA HIS A 232 -14.01 -18.65 19.68
C HIS A 232 -14.80 -17.47 20.26
N LYS A 233 -14.65 -17.22 21.57
CA LYS A 233 -15.17 -16.01 22.19
C LYS A 233 -14.41 -14.78 21.62
N PRO A 234 -15.09 -13.64 21.38
CA PRO A 234 -14.40 -12.43 20.96
C PRO A 234 -13.32 -12.01 21.97
N GLY A 235 -12.17 -11.59 21.47
CA GLY A 235 -11.03 -11.14 22.26
C GLY A 235 -10.16 -12.25 22.85
N THR A 236 -10.38 -13.54 22.54
CA THR A 236 -9.64 -14.65 23.18
C THR A 236 -8.61 -15.36 22.30
N VAL A 237 -8.74 -15.32 20.98
CA VAL A 237 -7.82 -15.99 20.05
C VAL A 237 -7.52 -15.07 18.89
N PHE A 238 -6.23 -14.86 18.61
CA PHE A 238 -5.79 -14.19 17.39
C PHE A 238 -5.97 -15.11 16.19
N ASN A 239 -6.67 -14.63 15.17
CA ASN A 239 -6.83 -15.27 13.87
C ASN A 239 -6.75 -14.19 12.78
N TYR A 240 -5.63 -14.13 12.07
CA TYR A 240 -5.47 -13.16 10.99
C TYR A 240 -6.49 -13.43 9.88
N ASN A 241 -7.32 -12.43 9.57
CA ASN A 241 -8.48 -12.59 8.71
C ASN A 241 -8.57 -11.44 7.69
N THR A 242 -8.27 -11.73 6.43
CA THR A 242 -8.31 -10.72 5.37
C THR A 242 -9.70 -10.16 5.12
N ALA A 243 -10.75 -10.98 5.22
CA ALA A 243 -12.12 -10.54 5.01
C ALA A 243 -12.62 -9.61 6.14
N GLU A 244 -12.13 -9.77 7.36
CA GLU A 244 -12.41 -8.83 8.46
C GLU A 244 -11.77 -7.46 8.24
N SER A 245 -10.62 -7.37 7.60
CA SER A 245 -10.12 -6.06 7.18
C SER A 245 -10.94 -5.43 6.07
N ASN A 246 -11.50 -6.23 5.15
CA ASN A 246 -12.48 -5.68 4.19
C ASN A 246 -13.74 -5.18 4.93
N LEU A 247 -14.18 -5.91 5.97
CA LEU A 247 -15.29 -5.53 6.83
C LEU A 247 -15.03 -4.21 7.58
N ILE A 248 -13.80 -3.94 8.03
CA ILE A 248 -13.42 -2.63 8.59
C ILE A 248 -13.69 -1.50 7.57
N GLY A 249 -13.43 -1.73 6.28
CA GLY A 249 -13.76 -0.77 5.23
C GLY A 249 -15.28 -0.55 5.06
N GLU A 250 -16.08 -1.62 5.14
CA GLU A 250 -17.54 -1.50 5.14
C GLU A 250 -18.05 -0.73 6.36
N LEU A 251 -17.50 -1.04 7.54
CA LEU A 251 -17.84 -0.37 8.79
C LEU A 251 -17.53 1.13 8.71
N LEU A 252 -16.32 1.49 8.26
CA LEU A 252 -15.89 2.87 8.07
C LEU A 252 -16.88 3.63 7.19
N ARG A 253 -17.19 3.10 5.99
CA ARG A 253 -18.09 3.78 5.04
C ARG A 253 -19.52 3.88 5.56
N SER A 254 -20.00 2.85 6.26
CA SER A 254 -21.30 2.87 6.91
C SER A 254 -21.37 3.99 7.95
N ALA A 255 -20.35 4.11 8.81
CA ALA A 255 -20.27 5.12 9.86
C ALA A 255 -20.20 6.56 9.31
N ILE A 256 -19.35 6.80 8.31
CA ILE A 256 -19.15 8.16 7.75
C ILE A 256 -20.20 8.54 6.69
N GLY A 257 -21.01 7.58 6.20
CA GLY A 257 -21.98 7.80 5.13
C GLY A 257 -21.37 8.25 3.80
N ASN A 258 -20.10 7.94 3.54
CA ASN A 258 -19.30 8.46 2.43
C ASN A 258 -18.28 7.42 1.92
N ASN A 259 -17.62 7.73 0.81
CA ASN A 259 -16.56 6.94 0.22
C ASN A 259 -15.28 7.01 1.06
N ALA A 260 -14.58 5.87 1.17
CA ALA A 260 -13.32 5.81 1.92
C ALA A 260 -12.20 6.63 1.24
N SER A 261 -12.20 6.70 -0.09
CA SER A 261 -11.22 7.49 -0.85
C SER A 261 -11.36 9.00 -0.61
N THR A 262 -12.58 9.54 -0.62
CA THR A 262 -12.85 10.95 -0.31
C THR A 262 -12.44 11.25 1.12
N TYR A 263 -12.77 10.36 2.06
CA TYR A 263 -12.38 10.53 3.45
C TYR A 263 -10.86 10.48 3.66
N LEU A 264 -10.15 9.55 3.02
CA LEU A 264 -8.68 9.51 3.02
C LEU A 264 -8.09 10.77 2.41
N GLN A 265 -8.64 11.23 1.30
CA GLN A 265 -8.22 12.45 0.63
C GLN A 265 -8.28 13.64 1.59
N ASP A 266 -9.42 13.83 2.26
CA ASP A 266 -9.67 15.02 3.05
C ASP A 266 -8.97 14.98 4.42
N LYS A 267 -8.86 13.80 5.04
CA LYS A 267 -8.27 13.65 6.39
C LYS A 267 -6.76 13.52 6.39
N ILE A 268 -6.17 12.92 5.36
CA ILE A 268 -4.73 12.60 5.34
C ILE A 268 -4.07 13.09 4.07
N TRP A 269 -4.59 12.75 2.89
CA TRP A 269 -3.87 12.97 1.63
C TRP A 269 -3.62 14.45 1.32
N GLN A 270 -4.65 15.29 1.45
CA GLN A 270 -4.55 16.74 1.26
C GLN A 270 -3.79 17.41 2.40
N PRO A 271 -4.12 17.22 3.70
CA PRO A 271 -3.44 17.94 4.78
C PRO A 271 -1.96 17.58 4.90
N TYR A 272 -1.61 16.33 4.60
CA TYR A 272 -0.24 15.83 4.70
C TYR A 272 0.61 16.06 3.43
N ALA A 273 0.09 16.84 2.48
CA ALA A 273 0.82 17.27 1.27
C ALA A 273 1.36 16.10 0.41
N MET A 274 0.60 15.01 0.28
CA MET A 274 0.97 13.84 -0.53
C MET A 274 1.21 14.24 -2.00
N GLU A 275 2.23 13.64 -2.62
CA GLU A 275 2.79 14.09 -3.91
C GLU A 275 1.97 13.67 -5.13
N SER A 276 1.43 12.45 -5.10
CA SER A 276 0.82 11.80 -6.25
C SER A 276 -0.62 11.38 -5.97
N ASP A 277 -1.38 11.22 -7.05
CA ASP A 277 -2.71 10.62 -6.97
C ASP A 277 -2.54 9.16 -6.54
N ALA A 278 -3.29 8.73 -5.53
CA ALA A 278 -3.46 7.31 -5.25
C ALA A 278 -4.72 6.79 -5.97
N LEU A 279 -4.80 5.46 -6.10
CA LEU A 279 -6.01 4.77 -6.55
C LEU A 279 -6.45 3.81 -5.46
N TRP A 280 -7.76 3.72 -5.23
CA TRP A 280 -8.33 2.72 -4.34
C TRP A 280 -9.19 1.76 -5.15
N LEU A 281 -8.86 0.47 -5.07
CA LEU A 281 -9.62 -0.60 -5.70
C LEU A 281 -11.07 -0.62 -5.20
N LEU A 282 -11.99 -0.77 -6.15
CA LEU A 282 -13.42 -0.91 -5.90
C LEU A 282 -13.86 -2.36 -6.10
N ASP A 283 -14.96 -2.75 -5.46
CA ASP A 283 -15.57 -4.06 -5.65
C ASP A 283 -16.16 -4.27 -7.07
N ARG A 284 -16.65 -3.17 -7.67
CA ARG A 284 -17.21 -3.12 -9.03
C ARG A 284 -17.14 -1.69 -9.59
N PRO A 285 -17.38 -1.46 -10.89
CA PRO A 285 -17.47 -0.11 -11.43
C PRO A 285 -18.48 0.75 -10.66
N ASN A 286 -18.06 1.94 -10.22
CA ASN A 286 -18.83 2.86 -9.37
C ASN A 286 -19.28 2.27 -8.01
N GLY A 287 -18.64 1.19 -7.57
CA GLY A 287 -18.93 0.52 -6.31
C GLY A 287 -18.25 1.18 -5.11
N VAL A 288 -17.93 0.36 -4.11
CA VAL A 288 -17.32 0.80 -2.86
C VAL A 288 -15.86 0.40 -2.78
N GLU A 289 -15.04 1.18 -2.07
CA GLU A 289 -13.66 0.82 -1.84
C GLU A 289 -13.54 -0.51 -1.11
N THR A 290 -12.38 -1.09 -1.19
CA THR A 290 -12.07 -2.35 -0.54
C THR A 290 -11.29 -2.08 0.75
N GLY A 291 -11.63 -2.71 1.88
CA GLY A 291 -11.11 -2.31 3.19
C GLY A 291 -9.73 -2.87 3.56
N GLY A 292 -9.47 -4.13 3.20
CA GLY A 292 -8.26 -4.87 3.53
C GLY A 292 -7.24 -4.97 2.40
N CYS A 293 -7.65 -4.63 1.18
CA CYS A 293 -6.87 -4.52 -0.05
C CYS A 293 -7.81 -3.90 -1.09
N CYS A 294 -7.49 -2.87 -1.88
CA CYS A 294 -6.15 -2.40 -2.16
C CYS A 294 -6.07 -0.91 -2.51
N LEU A 295 -5.24 -0.19 -1.77
CA LEU A 295 -4.70 1.11 -2.17
C LEU A 295 -3.48 0.90 -3.08
N LEU A 296 -3.39 1.71 -4.13
CA LEU A 296 -2.23 1.89 -4.99
C LEU A 296 -1.69 3.31 -4.81
N ALA A 297 -0.41 3.41 -4.49
CA ALA A 297 0.27 4.69 -4.38
C ALA A 297 1.72 4.56 -4.85
N THR A 298 2.40 5.70 -5.00
CA THR A 298 3.84 5.71 -5.22
C THR A 298 4.56 5.23 -3.96
N LEU A 299 5.77 4.68 -4.12
CA LEU A 299 6.55 4.25 -2.97
C LEU A 299 6.92 5.43 -2.04
N ARG A 300 7.07 6.62 -2.63
CA ARG A 300 7.25 7.88 -1.92
C ARG A 300 6.06 8.20 -1.02
N ASP A 301 4.83 8.13 -1.52
CA ASP A 301 3.64 8.40 -0.69
C ASP A 301 3.36 7.28 0.33
N PHE A 302 3.71 6.02 0.04
CA PHE A 302 3.70 4.99 1.10
C PHE A 302 4.73 5.28 2.20
N SER A 303 5.92 5.75 1.85
CA SER A 303 6.89 6.18 2.87
C SER A 303 6.38 7.37 3.70
N ARG A 304 5.61 8.29 3.10
CA ARG A 304 4.91 9.36 3.82
C ARG A 304 3.83 8.85 4.77
N ILE A 305 3.10 7.80 4.42
CA ILE A 305 2.15 7.17 5.37
C ILE A 305 2.89 6.64 6.61
N GLY A 306 4.10 6.08 6.42
CA GLY A 306 4.97 5.70 7.53
C GLY A 306 5.40 6.89 8.38
N GLN A 307 5.87 7.97 7.73
CA GLN A 307 6.25 9.22 8.41
C GLN A 307 5.06 9.85 9.16
N PHE A 308 3.86 9.84 8.57
CA PHE A 308 2.64 10.30 9.21
C PHE A 308 2.36 9.48 10.47
N ALA A 309 2.37 8.15 10.35
CA ALA A 309 2.14 7.24 11.47
C ALA A 309 3.15 7.47 12.63
N LEU A 310 4.42 7.72 12.31
CA LEU A 310 5.46 8.10 13.27
C LEU A 310 5.11 9.41 13.99
N GLU A 311 4.78 10.46 13.26
CA GLU A 311 4.43 11.77 13.84
C GLU A 311 3.17 11.71 14.72
N GLN A 312 2.22 10.84 14.36
CA GLN A 312 1.00 10.64 15.13
C GLN A 312 1.21 9.91 16.46
N LEU A 313 2.37 9.30 16.73
CA LEU A 313 2.69 8.74 18.05
C LEU A 313 2.75 9.81 19.15
N ALA A 314 3.09 11.05 18.81
CA ALA A 314 3.04 12.17 19.75
C ALA A 314 1.60 12.64 20.06
N SER A 315 0.59 12.10 19.36
CA SER A 315 -0.81 12.53 19.45
C SER A 315 -0.98 14.06 19.40
N PRO A 316 -0.50 14.73 18.33
CA PRO A 316 -0.52 16.19 18.25
C PRO A 316 -1.95 16.73 18.32
N LYS A 317 -2.12 17.95 18.85
CA LYS A 317 -3.45 18.55 19.10
C LYS A 317 -4.30 18.67 17.84
N ASP A 318 -3.66 18.95 16.71
CA ASP A 318 -4.24 19.10 15.38
C ASP A 318 -4.25 17.79 14.56
N SER A 319 -3.88 16.65 15.18
CA SER A 319 -3.97 15.32 14.58
C SER A 319 -5.34 15.11 13.91
N PRO A 320 -5.46 14.51 12.72
CA PRO A 320 -6.75 14.13 12.17
C PRO A 320 -7.33 12.88 12.86
N LEU A 321 -6.59 12.24 13.78
CA LEU A 321 -6.95 10.99 14.45
C LEU A 321 -7.41 11.22 15.88
N ALA A 322 -8.16 10.26 16.43
CA ALA A 322 -8.52 10.23 17.84
C ALA A 322 -7.28 10.32 18.74
N VAL A 323 -7.45 10.91 19.92
CA VAL A 323 -6.35 11.07 20.89
C VAL A 323 -5.71 9.71 21.17
N ASN A 324 -4.37 9.68 21.09
CA ASN A 324 -3.56 8.48 21.31
C ASN A 324 -3.83 7.33 20.32
N TRP A 325 -4.48 7.58 19.17
CA TRP A 325 -4.84 6.51 18.22
C TRP A 325 -3.64 5.66 17.80
N MET A 326 -2.56 6.31 17.34
CA MET A 326 -1.37 5.57 16.91
C MET A 326 -0.65 4.91 18.08
N GLN A 327 -0.61 5.54 19.26
CA GLN A 327 -0.06 4.90 20.47
C GLN A 327 -0.79 3.60 20.78
N ASN A 328 -2.12 3.63 20.78
CA ASN A 328 -2.96 2.44 21.00
C ASN A 328 -2.82 1.42 19.87
N SER A 329 -2.59 1.88 18.64
CA SER A 329 -2.42 1.01 17.47
C SER A 329 -1.14 0.20 17.50
N VAL A 330 -0.12 0.66 18.22
CA VAL A 330 1.16 -0.05 18.36
C VAL A 330 1.32 -0.72 19.72
N VAL A 331 0.23 -0.82 20.49
CA VAL A 331 0.19 -1.66 21.69
C VAL A 331 -0.09 -3.11 21.30
N PRO A 332 0.69 -4.07 21.80
CA PRO A 332 0.43 -5.50 21.62
C PRO A 332 -1.01 -5.90 21.99
N SER A 333 -1.69 -6.57 21.07
CA SER A 333 -2.96 -7.22 21.34
C SER A 333 -2.79 -8.29 22.43
N ALA A 334 -3.77 -8.38 23.34
CA ALA A 334 -3.76 -9.36 24.42
C ALA A 334 -3.67 -10.82 23.93
N THR A 335 -4.09 -11.08 22.69
CA THR A 335 -4.11 -12.42 22.10
C THR A 335 -2.90 -12.73 21.22
N TYR A 336 -2.13 -11.71 20.81
CA TYR A 336 -0.92 -11.91 20.00
C TYR A 336 -0.01 -10.67 20.09
N PRO A 337 1.22 -10.82 20.61
CA PRO A 337 2.06 -9.67 20.89
C PRO A 337 2.58 -8.96 19.63
N GLY A 338 2.62 -9.66 18.49
CA GLY A 338 3.13 -9.12 17.21
C GLY A 338 2.12 -8.30 16.41
N TYR A 339 0.99 -7.87 17.00
CA TYR A 339 -0.05 -7.14 16.26
C TYR A 339 -0.85 -6.18 17.15
N GLY A 340 -1.22 -5.03 16.60
CA GLY A 340 -2.12 -4.04 17.21
C GLY A 340 -2.82 -3.22 16.13
N TYR A 341 -4.12 -2.99 16.24
CA TYR A 341 -4.98 -2.23 15.29
C TYR A 341 -4.52 -2.19 13.82
N GLN A 342 -4.39 -3.36 13.18
CA GLN A 342 -3.97 -3.50 11.79
C GLN A 342 -2.50 -3.18 11.46
N TRP A 343 -1.63 -3.15 12.47
CA TRP A 343 -0.18 -3.00 12.37
C TRP A 343 0.52 -4.23 12.92
N TRP A 344 1.59 -4.66 12.25
CA TRP A 344 2.49 -5.68 12.78
C TRP A 344 3.52 -5.04 13.69
N LEU A 345 3.80 -5.68 14.82
CA LEU A 345 4.73 -5.20 15.83
C LEU A 345 5.95 -6.12 15.88
N ASN A 346 7.14 -5.53 16.00
CA ASN A 346 8.35 -6.27 16.26
C ASN A 346 8.42 -6.67 17.75
N SER A 347 9.24 -7.66 18.08
CA SER A 347 9.36 -8.19 19.45
C SER A 347 9.89 -7.19 20.48
N ASP A 348 10.52 -6.10 20.04
CA ASP A 348 10.95 -4.99 20.90
C ASP A 348 9.82 -4.01 21.25
N ASN A 349 8.62 -4.21 20.67
CA ASN A 349 7.43 -3.36 20.77
C ASN A 349 7.66 -1.88 20.44
N ASN A 350 8.78 -1.56 19.79
CA ASN A 350 9.10 -0.18 19.44
C ASN A 350 9.01 0.04 17.93
N ASN A 351 9.36 -0.99 17.17
CA ASN A 351 9.25 -0.95 15.71
C ASN A 351 7.94 -1.58 15.26
N PHE A 352 7.27 -0.95 14.30
CA PHE A 352 6.00 -1.44 13.75
C PHE A 352 5.97 -1.28 12.24
N GLN A 353 5.09 -2.04 11.58
CA GLN A 353 5.04 -2.07 10.13
C GLN A 353 3.68 -2.41 9.55
N ALA A 354 3.36 -1.78 8.42
CA ALA A 354 2.33 -2.23 7.51
C ALA A 354 2.94 -3.27 6.56
N ARG A 355 2.29 -4.42 6.34
CA ARG A 355 2.80 -5.49 5.48
C ARG A 355 1.74 -5.98 4.51
N GLY A 356 2.14 -6.12 3.25
CA GLY A 356 1.37 -6.72 2.17
C GLY A 356 1.96 -8.04 1.71
N ILE A 357 1.12 -8.90 1.12
CA ILE A 357 1.60 -10.08 0.42
C ILE A 357 2.52 -9.68 -0.75
N PHE A 358 3.31 -10.63 -1.23
CA PHE A 358 4.28 -10.41 -2.31
C PHE A 358 5.43 -9.43 -1.98
N GLY A 359 5.60 -9.05 -0.71
CA GLY A 359 6.77 -8.29 -0.24
C GLY A 359 6.56 -6.79 -0.03
N GLN A 360 5.31 -6.32 0.03
CA GLN A 360 5.04 -4.89 0.29
C GLN A 360 5.28 -4.59 1.77
N SER A 361 5.95 -3.49 2.09
CA SER A 361 6.13 -3.10 3.49
C SER A 361 6.36 -1.61 3.67
N ILE A 362 5.92 -1.10 4.82
CA ILE A 362 6.33 0.18 5.40
C ILE A 362 6.76 -0.11 6.83
N LEU A 363 8.06 -0.09 7.08
CA LEU A 363 8.65 -0.28 8.41
C LEU A 363 8.93 1.09 9.04
N VAL A 364 8.49 1.26 10.28
CA VAL A 364 8.69 2.47 11.07
C VAL A 364 9.54 2.13 12.30
N MET A 365 10.62 2.88 12.50
CA MET A 365 11.50 2.78 13.66
C MET A 365 11.54 4.14 14.40
N PRO A 366 10.69 4.34 15.42
CA PRO A 366 10.52 5.64 16.06
C PRO A 366 11.78 6.23 16.68
N ASP A 367 12.54 5.43 17.44
CA ASP A 367 13.76 5.90 18.11
C ASP A 367 14.81 6.45 17.13
N LEU A 368 14.76 5.99 15.88
CA LEU A 368 15.69 6.39 14.83
C LEU A 368 15.11 7.45 13.90
N GLY A 369 13.83 7.81 14.03
CA GLY A 369 13.13 8.63 13.05
C GLY A 369 13.22 8.04 11.63
N LEU A 370 13.21 6.71 11.52
CA LEU A 370 13.56 6.00 10.28
C LEU A 370 12.34 5.29 9.70
N ILE A 371 12.09 5.48 8.40
CA ILE A 371 11.07 4.79 7.62
C ILE A 371 11.75 4.01 6.49
N ILE A 372 11.42 2.74 6.34
CA ILE A 372 11.87 1.92 5.20
C ILE A 372 10.64 1.35 4.49
N ALA A 373 10.37 1.84 3.28
CA ALA A 373 9.27 1.37 2.45
C ALA A 373 9.80 0.53 1.28
N LYS A 374 9.10 -0.56 0.96
CA LYS A 374 9.43 -1.45 -0.17
C LYS A 374 8.21 -1.85 -0.97
N HIS A 375 8.38 -1.86 -2.29
CA HIS A 375 7.54 -2.65 -3.19
C HIS A 375 8.26 -3.95 -3.54
N GLY A 376 7.50 -5.04 -3.54
CA GLY A 376 7.99 -6.37 -3.84
C GLY A 376 7.10 -7.13 -4.83
N ASN A 377 7.67 -8.19 -5.39
CA ASN A 377 6.96 -9.15 -6.22
C ASN A 377 7.46 -10.57 -5.93
N THR A 378 7.38 -11.05 -4.69
CA THR A 378 7.91 -12.38 -4.32
C THR A 378 7.15 -13.52 -5.00
N PRO A 379 7.76 -14.67 -5.33
CA PRO A 379 7.06 -15.75 -6.05
C PRO A 379 5.82 -16.28 -5.30
N ARG A 380 5.85 -16.28 -3.96
CA ARG A 380 4.72 -16.65 -3.10
C ARG A 380 4.11 -15.43 -2.43
N ALA A 381 2.81 -15.50 -2.12
CA ALA A 381 2.09 -14.44 -1.41
C ALA A 381 2.66 -14.17 -0.01
N SER A 382 3.00 -15.23 0.72
CA SER A 382 3.53 -15.14 2.09
C SER A 382 4.58 -16.22 2.36
N GLY A 383 5.16 -16.18 3.56
CA GLY A 383 6.16 -17.15 4.03
C GLY A 383 7.62 -16.77 3.73
N PRO A 384 8.56 -17.71 3.98
CA PRO A 384 9.98 -17.49 3.73
C PRO A 384 10.28 -17.23 2.25
N SER A 385 11.23 -16.33 1.96
CA SER A 385 11.75 -16.10 0.61
C SER A 385 13.14 -15.47 0.70
N VAL A 386 13.94 -15.61 -0.37
CA VAL A 386 15.24 -14.93 -0.50
C VAL A 386 15.07 -13.42 -0.30
N PHE A 387 14.05 -12.82 -0.93
CA PHE A 387 13.71 -11.41 -0.74
C PHE A 387 13.49 -11.05 0.73
N LYS A 388 12.71 -11.86 1.47
CA LYS A 388 12.44 -11.58 2.88
C LYS A 388 13.72 -11.64 3.72
N MET A 389 14.55 -12.67 3.54
CA MET A 389 15.80 -12.81 4.28
C MET A 389 16.73 -11.61 4.05
N HIS A 390 16.91 -11.23 2.79
CA HIS A 390 17.72 -10.06 2.45
C HIS A 390 17.08 -8.74 2.92
N SER A 391 15.76 -8.60 2.84
CA SER A 391 15.05 -7.39 3.32
C SER A 391 15.24 -7.21 4.83
N ASP A 392 15.11 -8.28 5.61
CA ASP A 392 15.27 -8.23 7.07
C ASP A 392 16.73 -7.88 7.43
N ALA A 393 17.71 -8.52 6.79
CA ALA A 393 19.12 -8.22 7.00
C ALA A 393 19.50 -6.78 6.60
N LEU A 394 18.99 -6.31 5.46
CA LEU A 394 19.19 -4.93 4.99
C LEU A 394 18.55 -3.91 5.94
N ASN A 395 17.33 -4.16 6.43
CA ASN A 395 16.67 -3.29 7.41
C ASN A 395 17.52 -3.10 8.66
N MET A 396 18.07 -4.19 9.21
CA MET A 396 18.96 -4.14 10.37
C MET A 396 20.25 -3.39 10.08
N ALA A 397 20.84 -3.57 8.89
CA ALA A 397 22.05 -2.86 8.49
C ALA A 397 21.84 -1.36 8.31
N ILE A 398 20.71 -0.95 7.71
CA ILE A 398 20.32 0.47 7.59
C ILE A 398 20.09 1.05 8.99
N ALA A 399 19.35 0.37 9.86
CA ALA A 399 19.12 0.83 11.23
C ALA A 399 20.44 1.04 11.99
N LYS A 400 21.37 0.08 11.87
CA LYS A 400 22.71 0.16 12.49
C LYS A 400 23.56 1.33 11.99
N ARG A 401 23.28 1.88 10.80
CA ARG A 401 23.98 3.07 10.28
C ARG A 401 23.66 4.35 11.08
N PHE A 402 22.53 4.35 11.79
CA PHE A 402 21.97 5.49 12.53
C PHE A 402 22.00 5.33 14.06
N ASN A 403 22.39 4.15 14.55
CA ASN A 403 22.81 3.92 15.94
C ASN A 403 24.29 4.28 16.09
#